data_AF-A0A5D3J1J1-F1
#
_entry.id   AF-A0A5D3J1J1-F1
#
_cell.length_a   1.000
_cell.length_b   1.000
_cell.length_c   1.000
_cell.angle_alpha   90.00
_cell.angle_beta   90.00
_cell.angle_gamma   90.00
#
_symmetry.space_group_name_H-M   'P 1'
#
loop_
_entity.id
_entity.type
_entity.pdbx_description
1 polymer ?
#
loop_
_entity_poly.entity_id
_entity_poly.type
_entity_poly.pdbx_seq_one_letter_code
_entity_poly.pdbx_strand_id
1 'polypeptide(L)'
;MSLNANYQKLEPGDEVRLLEIDGQAFGLDEVLYFHGYNVPHTAAEILAAGGDLDKLPAKSIWWQGREYKAWPCEIEGIESSTTGSDAQPTLRVGNIDGKISALCLHYDDLALARVVIHDTQKQYLDAKNFPDGNASADPIQEKRRLFFIDVKHYEDDEKVEFTLSSPFALQGMMIPTRQLHA
;
A
#
# COMPACT_ATOMS: atom_id res chain seq x y z
N MET A 1 17.99 17.61 4.68
CA MET A 1 17.71 17.06 6.02
C MET A 1 17.31 15.61 5.85
N SER A 2 17.79 14.70 6.71
CA SER A 2 17.49 13.26 6.60
C SER A 2 16.09 12.94 7.16
N LEU A 3 15.35 12.04 6.50
CA LEU A 3 14.09 11.43 6.97
C LEU A 3 14.07 11.16 8.48
N ASN A 4 15.18 10.61 9.02
CA ASN A 4 15.32 10.27 10.43
C ASN A 4 15.26 11.49 11.38
N ALA A 5 15.72 12.67 10.94
CA ALA A 5 15.67 13.88 11.75
C ALA A 5 14.25 14.48 11.80
N ASN A 6 13.42 14.20 10.80
CA ASN A 6 12.04 14.66 10.73
C ASN A 6 11.08 13.74 11.50
N TYR A 7 11.42 12.45 11.65
CA TYR A 7 10.73 11.56 12.61
C TYR A 7 10.81 12.04 14.06
N GLN A 8 11.81 12.86 14.44
CA GLN A 8 11.92 13.42 15.80
C GLN A 8 11.09 14.70 16.00
N LYS A 9 10.51 15.27 14.93
CA LYS A 9 9.76 16.54 14.94
C LYS A 9 8.26 16.37 14.68
N LEU A 10 7.77 15.13 14.66
CA LEU A 10 6.43 14.75 14.21
C LEU A 10 5.33 15.71 14.68
N GLU A 11 4.70 16.40 13.73
CA GLU A 11 3.28 16.71 13.85
C GLU A 11 2.52 15.42 13.48
N PRO A 12 1.62 14.91 14.35
CA PRO A 12 0.84 13.72 14.03
C PRO A 12 -0.01 13.97 12.76
N GLY A 13 0.19 13.16 11.71
CA GLY A 13 -0.61 13.19 10.48
C GLY A 13 0.14 13.34 9.15
N ASP A 14 1.46 13.55 9.18
CA ASP A 14 2.27 13.78 7.97
C ASP A 14 2.88 12.52 7.35
N GLU A 15 2.80 11.36 8.01
CA GLU A 15 3.25 10.09 7.45
C GLU A 15 2.28 9.58 6.39
N VAL A 16 2.83 9.26 5.21
CA VAL A 16 2.08 8.76 4.06
C VAL A 16 2.61 7.37 3.73
N ARG A 17 1.73 6.38 3.77
CA ARG A 17 2.01 5.00 3.34
C ARG A 17 1.39 4.73 1.98
N LEU A 18 2.21 4.29 1.05
CA LEU A 18 1.84 3.94 -0.31
C LEU A 18 2.17 2.47 -0.58
N LEU A 19 1.32 1.80 -1.35
CA LEU A 19 1.40 0.37 -1.65
C LEU A 19 1.53 0.15 -3.15
N GLU A 20 2.51 -0.66 -3.51
CA GLU A 20 2.72 -1.18 -4.86
C GLU A 20 2.57 -2.70 -4.79
N ILE A 21 1.59 -3.25 -5.50
CA ILE A 21 1.40 -4.70 -5.64
C ILE A 21 1.70 -5.11 -7.07
N ASP A 22 2.76 -5.89 -7.21
CA ASP A 22 3.19 -6.47 -8.48
C ASP A 22 2.98 -7.99 -8.45
N GLY A 23 1.94 -8.43 -9.15
CA GLY A 23 1.66 -9.84 -9.40
C GLY A 23 1.88 -10.25 -10.85
N GLN A 24 2.69 -9.51 -11.63
CA GLN A 24 2.88 -9.79 -13.06
C GLN A 24 3.48 -11.19 -13.31
N ALA A 25 4.28 -11.70 -12.36
CA ALA A 25 4.80 -13.06 -12.41
C ALA A 25 3.70 -14.15 -12.36
N PHE A 26 2.48 -13.78 -11.94
CA PHE A 26 1.34 -14.67 -11.75
C PHE A 26 0.14 -14.28 -12.64
N GLY A 27 0.37 -13.43 -13.65
CA GLY A 27 -0.61 -13.11 -14.68
C GLY A 27 -1.35 -11.80 -14.51
N LEU A 28 -1.05 -10.97 -13.50
CA LEU A 28 -1.59 -9.61 -13.47
C LEU A 28 -1.07 -8.81 -14.66
N ASP A 29 -1.98 -8.16 -15.38
CA ASP A 29 -1.61 -7.33 -16.54
C ASP A 29 -0.82 -6.08 -16.12
N GLU A 30 -1.15 -5.53 -14.95
CA GLU A 30 -0.59 -4.27 -14.46
C GLU A 30 -0.21 -4.34 -12.97
N VAL A 31 0.76 -3.52 -12.58
CA VAL A 31 1.11 -3.28 -11.18
C VAL A 31 0.08 -2.35 -10.56
N LEU A 32 -0.45 -2.73 -9.40
CA LEU A 32 -1.46 -1.95 -8.68
C LEU A 32 -0.78 -0.96 -7.72
N TYR A 33 -1.19 0.32 -7.80
CA TYR A 33 -0.67 1.39 -6.94
C TYR A 33 -1.82 2.03 -6.16
N PHE A 34 -1.75 1.97 -4.83
CA PHE A 34 -2.82 2.49 -4.00
C PHE A 34 -2.34 2.99 -2.62
N HIS A 35 -3.19 3.76 -1.95
CA HIS A 35 -2.96 4.27 -0.60
C HIS A 35 -4.25 4.34 0.22
N GLY A 36 -4.12 4.11 1.53
CA GLY A 36 -5.19 4.30 2.51
C GLY A 36 -5.19 5.68 3.17
N TYR A 37 -4.25 6.56 2.80
CA TYR A 37 -4.13 7.88 3.41
C TYR A 37 -5.32 8.78 3.06
N ASN A 38 -5.94 9.38 4.08
CA ASN A 38 -7.06 10.30 3.91
C ASN A 38 -6.55 11.70 3.53
N VAL A 39 -6.64 12.05 2.25
CA VAL A 39 -6.26 13.38 1.77
C VAL A 39 -7.46 14.34 1.93
N PRO A 40 -7.37 15.37 2.79
CA PRO A 40 -8.49 16.28 3.00
C PRO A 40 -8.81 17.14 1.77
N HIS A 41 -10.10 17.42 1.58
CA HIS A 41 -10.56 18.43 0.64
C HIS A 41 -10.37 19.83 1.23
N THR A 42 -10.00 20.77 0.38
CA THR A 42 -9.88 22.19 0.72
C THR A 42 -11.26 22.81 0.91
N ALA A 43 -11.34 23.90 1.66
CA ALA A 43 -12.59 24.64 1.84
C ALA A 43 -13.18 25.10 0.49
N ALA A 44 -12.34 25.47 -0.48
CA ALA A 44 -12.77 25.86 -1.82
C ALA A 44 -13.45 24.70 -2.58
N GLU A 45 -12.88 23.50 -2.51
CA GLU A 45 -13.47 22.30 -3.11
C GLU A 45 -14.81 21.93 -2.45
N ILE A 46 -14.89 22.00 -1.12
CA ILE A 46 -16.12 21.72 -0.36
C ILE A 46 -17.22 22.73 -0.72
N LEU A 47 -16.87 24.02 -0.83
CA LEU A 47 -17.81 25.06 -1.27
C LEU A 47 -18.26 24.85 -2.71
N ALA A 48 -17.34 24.49 -3.62
CA ALA A 48 -17.64 24.22 -5.02
C ALA A 48 -18.50 22.96 -5.21
N ALA A 49 -18.34 21.97 -4.34
CA ALA A 49 -19.17 20.77 -4.34
C ALA A 49 -20.64 21.08 -3.99
N GLY A 50 -20.90 22.11 -3.17
CA GLY A 50 -22.26 22.56 -2.86
C GLY A 50 -23.11 21.50 -2.18
N GLY A 51 -22.48 20.60 -1.41
CA GLY A 51 -23.15 19.46 -0.76
C GLY A 51 -23.24 18.19 -1.62
N ASP A 52 -22.72 18.21 -2.84
CA ASP A 52 -22.66 17.04 -3.73
C ASP A 52 -21.40 16.21 -3.44
N LEU A 53 -21.58 15.02 -2.87
CA LEU A 53 -20.48 14.12 -2.51
C LEU A 53 -19.79 13.52 -3.73
N ASP A 54 -20.47 13.39 -4.87
CA ASP A 54 -19.86 12.88 -6.11
C ASP A 54 -18.79 13.84 -6.66
N LYS A 55 -18.82 15.11 -6.23
CA LYS A 55 -17.82 16.13 -6.55
C LYS A 55 -16.61 16.14 -5.59
N LEU A 56 -16.62 15.28 -4.57
CA LEU A 56 -15.53 15.13 -3.59
C LEU A 56 -14.98 13.68 -3.65
N PRO A 57 -14.47 13.23 -4.81
CA PRO A 57 -13.88 11.91 -4.90
C PRO A 57 -12.58 11.85 -4.09
N ALA A 58 -12.27 10.66 -3.59
CA ALA A 58 -11.00 10.41 -2.92
C ALA A 58 -9.82 10.74 -3.86
N LYS A 59 -8.83 11.46 -3.33
CA LYS A 59 -7.72 12.00 -4.14
C LYS A 59 -6.57 11.02 -4.23
N SER A 60 -6.02 10.84 -5.43
CA SER A 60 -4.78 10.11 -5.66
C SER A 60 -3.57 10.86 -5.09
N ILE A 61 -2.51 10.11 -4.79
CA ILE A 61 -1.19 10.63 -4.42
C ILE A 61 -0.18 10.30 -5.52
N TRP A 62 0.63 11.28 -5.90
CA TRP A 62 1.74 11.13 -6.83
C TRP A 62 3.05 10.96 -6.08
N TRP A 63 3.76 9.87 -6.35
CA TRP A 63 5.05 9.57 -5.74
C TRP A 63 5.99 8.94 -6.75
N GLN A 64 7.21 9.45 -6.86
CA GLN A 64 8.23 8.95 -7.80
C GLN A 64 7.71 8.88 -9.26
N GLY A 65 6.84 9.82 -9.65
CA GLY A 65 6.22 9.88 -10.97
C GLY A 65 5.07 8.88 -11.21
N ARG A 66 4.66 8.12 -10.19
CA ARG A 66 3.55 7.15 -10.25
C ARG A 66 2.33 7.67 -9.51
N GLU A 67 1.15 7.36 -10.05
CA GLU A 67 -0.14 7.67 -9.40
C GLU A 67 -0.56 6.50 -8.50
N TYR A 68 -0.71 6.77 -7.21
CA TYR A 68 -1.30 5.88 -6.24
C TYR A 68 -2.75 6.30 -6.03
N LYS A 69 -3.69 5.40 -6.34
CA LYS A 69 -5.13 5.67 -6.20
C LYS A 69 -5.56 5.53 -4.74
N ALA A 70 -6.53 6.34 -4.31
CA ALA A 70 -7.13 6.17 -3.00
C ALA A 70 -7.93 4.86 -2.97
N TRP A 71 -7.54 3.95 -2.09
CA TRP A 71 -8.24 2.70 -1.84
C TRP A 71 -8.15 2.35 -0.35
N PRO A 72 -9.25 1.97 0.32
CA PRO A 72 -9.20 1.62 1.73
C PRO A 72 -8.24 0.45 1.94
N CYS A 73 -7.13 0.71 2.62
CA CYS A 73 -6.16 -0.32 2.97
C CYS A 73 -5.39 0.06 4.23
N GLU A 74 -5.02 -0.95 5.00
CA GLU A 74 -4.26 -0.82 6.23
C GLU A 74 -3.23 -1.93 6.34
N ILE A 75 -2.07 -1.63 6.93
CA ILE A 75 -1.05 -2.63 7.24
C ILE A 75 -0.69 -2.54 8.72
N GLU A 76 -0.88 -3.66 9.41
CA GLU A 76 -0.54 -3.87 10.81
C GLU A 76 0.64 -4.85 10.92
N GLY A 77 1.38 -4.81 12.03
CA GLY A 77 2.43 -5.80 12.32
C GLY A 77 3.70 -5.68 11.47
N ILE A 78 3.93 -4.51 10.85
CA ILE A 78 5.10 -4.27 10.00
C ILE A 78 6.39 -3.96 10.78
N GLU A 79 6.27 -3.65 12.07
CA GLU A 79 7.41 -3.38 12.93
C GLU A 79 8.09 -4.70 13.27
N SER A 80 9.39 -4.80 12.96
CA SER A 80 10.21 -5.94 13.35
C SER A 80 10.13 -6.11 14.87
N SER A 81 9.78 -7.30 15.34
CA SER A 81 9.84 -7.58 16.76
C SER A 81 11.31 -7.42 17.22
N THR A 82 11.52 -6.81 18.37
CA THR A 82 12.85 -6.70 19.02
C THR A 82 13.46 -8.08 19.35
N THR A 83 12.70 -9.15 19.15
CA THR A 83 13.05 -10.54 19.43
C THR A 83 13.61 -11.30 18.22
N GLY A 84 13.76 -10.67 17.05
CA GLY A 84 14.39 -11.28 15.89
C GLY A 84 13.50 -12.24 15.09
N SER A 85 12.17 -12.18 15.27
CA SER A 85 11.24 -12.85 14.37
C SER A 85 11.08 -12.02 13.09
N ASP A 86 11.03 -12.67 11.93
CA ASP A 86 10.57 -12.04 10.71
C ASP A 86 9.18 -11.44 10.95
N ALA A 87 8.99 -10.19 10.55
CA ALA A 87 7.68 -9.55 10.63
C ALA A 87 6.74 -10.25 9.65
N GLN A 88 5.57 -10.66 10.13
CA GLN A 88 4.46 -11.16 9.31
C GLN A 88 3.32 -10.13 9.34
N PRO A 89 3.43 -9.02 8.59
CA PRO A 89 2.40 -8.00 8.59
C PRO A 89 1.09 -8.55 8.03
N THR A 90 -0.01 -7.98 8.51
CA THR A 90 -1.35 -8.21 7.94
C THR A 90 -1.71 -7.02 7.08
N LEU A 91 -1.98 -7.26 5.80
CA LEU A 91 -2.53 -6.27 4.87
C LEU A 91 -4.04 -6.46 4.78
N ARG A 92 -4.81 -5.46 5.20
CA ARG A 92 -6.27 -5.40 5.01
C ARG A 92 -6.59 -4.47 3.85
N VAL A 93 -7.45 -4.90 2.94
CA VAL A 93 -7.88 -4.13 1.77
C VAL A 93 -9.39 -4.15 1.70
N GLY A 94 -10.02 -2.98 1.51
CA GLY A 94 -11.47 -2.88 1.36
C GLY A 94 -11.96 -3.58 0.10
N ASN A 95 -12.99 -4.41 0.23
CA ASN A 95 -13.57 -5.20 -0.85
C ASN A 95 -14.71 -4.47 -1.56
N ILE A 96 -14.45 -3.23 -1.98
CA ILE A 96 -15.46 -2.37 -2.62
C ILE A 96 -15.99 -3.07 -3.89
N ASP A 97 -17.31 -3.25 -3.98
CA ASP A 97 -18.00 -3.94 -5.08
C ASP A 97 -17.49 -5.38 -5.34
N GLY A 98 -16.87 -6.05 -4.37
CA GLY A 98 -16.29 -7.39 -4.56
C GLY A 98 -15.04 -7.41 -5.45
N LYS A 99 -14.42 -6.25 -5.72
CA LYS A 99 -13.29 -6.14 -6.65
C LYS A 99 -12.06 -6.93 -6.19
N ILE A 100 -11.77 -6.94 -4.89
CA ILE A 100 -10.59 -7.66 -4.38
C ILE A 100 -10.84 -9.17 -4.43
N SER A 101 -12.05 -9.62 -4.04
CA SER A 101 -12.46 -11.02 -4.23
C SER A 101 -12.35 -11.48 -5.68
N ALA A 102 -12.78 -10.66 -6.64
CA ALA A 102 -12.66 -10.98 -8.06
C ALA A 102 -11.20 -11.10 -8.51
N LEU A 103 -10.31 -10.23 -8.01
CA LEU A 103 -8.87 -10.34 -8.27
C LEU A 103 -8.29 -11.63 -7.68
N CYS A 104 -8.64 -11.97 -6.44
CA CYS A 104 -8.21 -13.22 -5.80
C CYS A 104 -8.66 -14.45 -6.59
N LEU A 105 -9.92 -14.48 -7.03
CA LEU A 105 -10.45 -15.58 -7.85
C LEU A 105 -9.72 -15.73 -9.19
N HIS A 106 -9.33 -14.62 -9.81
CA HIS A 106 -8.69 -14.63 -11.12
C HIS A 106 -7.19 -14.94 -11.07
N TYR A 107 -6.53 -14.57 -9.97
CA TYR A 107 -5.07 -14.60 -9.83
C TYR A 107 -4.57 -15.45 -8.65
N ASP A 108 -5.25 -16.57 -8.38
CA ASP A 108 -4.86 -17.56 -7.35
C ASP A 108 -4.55 -16.90 -5.99
N ASP A 109 -5.53 -16.16 -5.47
CA ASP A 109 -5.47 -15.39 -4.23
C ASP A 109 -4.33 -14.35 -4.15
N LEU A 110 -3.77 -13.97 -5.30
CA LEU A 110 -2.59 -13.10 -5.41
C LEU A 110 -1.38 -13.70 -4.66
N ALA A 111 -1.34 -15.03 -4.48
CA ALA A 111 -0.28 -15.71 -3.78
C ALA A 111 1.08 -15.37 -4.42
N LEU A 112 2.08 -15.09 -3.57
CA LEU A 112 3.42 -14.67 -3.96
C LEU A 112 3.50 -13.33 -4.72
N ALA A 113 2.41 -12.58 -4.86
CA ALA A 113 2.47 -11.23 -5.40
C ALA A 113 3.38 -10.36 -4.52
N ARG A 114 4.20 -9.55 -5.18
CA ARG A 114 5.17 -8.69 -4.53
C ARG A 114 4.48 -7.44 -3.99
N VAL A 115 4.61 -7.19 -2.70
CA VAL A 115 4.05 -6.01 -2.03
C VAL A 115 5.20 -5.11 -1.59
N VAL A 116 5.30 -3.95 -2.21
CA VAL A 116 6.26 -2.91 -1.84
C VAL A 116 5.54 -1.82 -1.07
N ILE A 117 6.03 -1.55 0.13
CA ILE A 117 5.47 -0.57 1.06
C ILE A 117 6.43 0.61 1.11
N HIS A 118 5.94 1.77 0.73
CA HIS A 118 6.66 3.03 0.77
C HIS A 118 6.09 3.87 1.91
N ASP A 119 6.88 4.07 2.98
CA ASP A 119 6.57 5.06 4.01
C ASP A 119 7.39 6.32 3.72
N THR A 120 6.72 7.44 3.49
CA THR A 120 7.33 8.75 3.30
C THR A 120 6.57 9.80 4.11
N GLN A 121 6.98 11.06 4.01
CA GLN A 121 6.26 12.18 4.60
C GLN A 121 5.62 13.02 3.50
N LYS A 122 4.45 13.59 3.79
CA LYS A 122 3.69 14.44 2.87
C LYS A 122 4.55 15.52 2.20
N GLN A 123 5.46 16.14 2.95
CA GLN A 123 6.36 17.19 2.44
C GLN A 123 7.32 16.72 1.33
N TYR A 124 7.61 15.42 1.22
CA TYR A 124 8.52 14.89 0.20
C TYR A 124 7.80 14.49 -1.08
N LEU A 125 6.47 14.40 -1.05
CA LEU A 125 5.66 13.95 -2.19
C LEU A 125 5.88 14.82 -3.44
N ASP A 126 5.57 14.25 -4.61
CA ASP A 126 5.78 14.95 -5.88
C ASP A 126 5.01 16.28 -5.93
N ALA A 127 5.54 17.25 -6.67
CA ALA A 127 4.92 18.57 -6.85
C ALA A 127 3.47 18.51 -7.37
N LYS A 128 3.11 17.45 -8.10
CA LYS A 128 1.77 17.24 -8.67
C LYS A 128 0.66 17.08 -7.61
N ASN A 129 1.01 16.78 -6.36
CA ASN A 129 0.06 16.70 -5.26
C ASN A 129 -0.40 18.08 -4.74
N PHE A 130 0.30 19.14 -5.12
CA PHE A 130 0.12 20.48 -4.56
C PHE A 130 -0.20 21.48 -5.68
N PRO A 131 -1.24 22.32 -5.54
CA PRO A 131 -1.60 23.32 -6.55
C PRO A 131 -0.45 24.28 -6.90
N ASP A 132 0.35 24.65 -5.90
CA ASP A 132 1.51 25.56 -6.03
C ASP A 132 2.83 24.82 -6.29
N GLY A 133 2.78 23.50 -6.50
CA GLY A 133 3.94 22.63 -6.56
C GLY A 133 4.55 22.32 -5.19
N ASN A 134 5.69 21.62 -5.20
CA ASN A 134 6.41 21.27 -3.97
C ASN A 134 7.92 21.41 -4.15
N ALA A 135 8.52 22.41 -3.49
CA ALA A 135 9.97 22.63 -3.49
C ALA A 135 10.74 21.64 -2.59
N SER A 136 10.05 21.01 -1.65
CA SER A 136 10.60 19.99 -0.74
C SER A 136 10.47 18.57 -1.28
N ALA A 137 9.95 18.41 -2.51
CA ALA A 137 9.80 17.11 -3.15
C ALA A 137 11.15 16.39 -3.21
N ASP A 138 11.22 15.20 -2.64
CA ASP A 138 12.45 14.42 -2.56
C ASP A 138 12.14 12.92 -2.70
N PRO A 139 12.27 12.34 -3.92
CA PRO A 139 11.85 10.98 -4.21
C PRO A 139 12.69 9.91 -3.51
N ILE A 140 13.82 10.27 -2.87
CA ILE A 140 14.66 9.33 -2.12
C ILE A 140 14.37 9.31 -0.61
N GLN A 141 13.51 10.21 -0.10
CA GLN A 141 13.15 10.25 1.32
C GLN A 141 12.01 9.28 1.61
N GLU A 142 12.35 7.99 1.71
CA GLU A 142 11.39 6.96 2.08
C GLU A 142 12.02 5.84 2.91
N LYS A 143 11.17 5.13 3.63
CA LYS A 143 11.44 3.81 4.17
C LYS A 143 10.70 2.80 3.31
N ARG A 144 11.43 2.17 2.39
CA ARG A 144 10.90 1.12 1.51
C ARG A 144 11.04 -0.25 2.15
N ARG A 145 9.97 -1.04 2.15
CA ARG A 145 9.96 -2.44 2.61
C ARG A 145 9.34 -3.33 1.56
N LEU A 146 9.90 -4.52 1.40
CA LEU A 146 9.47 -5.53 0.43
C LEU A 146 8.91 -6.73 1.18
N PHE A 147 7.70 -7.12 0.81
CA PHE A 147 7.02 -8.32 1.26
C PHE A 147 6.41 -9.05 0.07
N PHE A 148 5.89 -10.24 0.36
CA PHE A 148 5.11 -11.04 -0.58
C PHE A 148 3.82 -11.47 0.10
N ILE A 149 2.74 -11.61 -0.68
CA ILE A 149 1.52 -12.25 -0.19
C ILE A 149 1.82 -13.72 0.05
N ASP A 150 1.63 -14.17 1.29
CA ASP A 150 1.81 -15.58 1.68
C ASP A 150 0.48 -16.32 1.50
N VAL A 151 -0.55 -15.86 2.21
CA VAL A 151 -1.89 -16.45 2.17
C VAL A 151 -2.97 -15.39 2.40
N LYS A 152 -4.11 -15.56 1.72
CA LYS A 152 -5.35 -14.87 2.08
C LYS A 152 -5.97 -15.56 3.29
N HIS A 153 -5.97 -14.90 4.44
CA HIS A 153 -6.43 -15.53 5.69
C HIS A 153 -7.88 -15.20 6.03
N TYR A 154 -8.43 -14.13 5.45
CA TYR A 154 -9.82 -13.70 5.67
C TYR A 154 -10.39 -12.97 4.44
N GLU A 155 -11.69 -13.14 4.21
CA GLU A 155 -12.46 -12.44 3.17
C GLU A 155 -13.92 -12.33 3.60
N ASP A 156 -14.49 -11.14 3.46
CA ASP A 156 -15.93 -10.87 3.53
C ASP A 156 -16.34 -9.82 2.47
N ASP A 157 -17.59 -9.37 2.51
CA ASP A 157 -18.12 -8.37 1.58
C ASP A 157 -17.50 -6.97 1.78
N GLU A 158 -16.84 -6.70 2.91
CA GLU A 158 -16.29 -5.39 3.26
C GLU A 158 -14.76 -5.33 3.06
N LYS A 159 -14.04 -6.44 3.24
CA LYS A 159 -12.58 -6.50 3.25
C LYS A 159 -12.01 -7.88 2.92
N VAL A 160 -10.77 -7.86 2.46
CA VAL A 160 -9.90 -9.02 2.28
C VAL A 160 -8.62 -8.79 3.08
N GLU A 161 -8.18 -9.82 3.82
CA GLU A 161 -6.97 -9.75 4.62
C GLU A 161 -5.93 -10.79 4.20
N PHE A 162 -4.73 -10.30 3.94
CA PHE A 162 -3.58 -11.10 3.52
C PHE A 162 -2.51 -11.11 4.61
N THR A 163 -1.94 -12.28 4.85
CA THR A 163 -0.69 -12.39 5.59
C THR A 163 0.46 -12.14 4.62
N LEU A 164 1.36 -11.25 5.00
CA LEU A 164 2.55 -10.91 4.24
C LEU A 164 3.78 -11.59 4.86
N SER A 165 4.70 -12.03 4.01
CA SER A 165 5.95 -12.66 4.41
C SER A 165 7.16 -11.94 3.81
N SER A 166 8.25 -11.87 4.57
CA SER A 166 9.50 -11.28 4.10
C SER A 166 10.15 -12.18 3.03
N PRO A 167 11.01 -11.65 2.14
CA PRO A 167 11.76 -12.47 1.19
C PRO A 167 12.57 -13.58 1.86
N PHE A 168 13.09 -13.33 3.07
CA PHE A 168 13.91 -14.28 3.83
C PHE A 168 13.06 -15.42 4.41
N ALA A 169 11.86 -15.10 4.93
CA ALA A 169 10.93 -16.09 5.44
C ALA A 169 10.48 -17.08 4.34
N LEU A 170 10.28 -16.58 3.11
CA LEU A 170 9.93 -17.42 1.96
C LEU A 170 11.08 -18.34 1.50
N GLN A 171 12.34 -17.91 1.58
CA GLN A 171 13.47 -18.79 1.26
C GLN A 171 13.68 -19.91 2.28
N GLY A 172 13.28 -19.71 3.54
CA GLY A 172 13.29 -20.74 4.58
C GLY A 172 12.16 -21.78 4.43
N MET A 173 11.05 -21.37 3.80
CA MET A 173 10.02 -22.30 3.36
C MET A 173 10.49 -22.99 2.07
N MET A 174 11.16 -24.13 2.23
CA MET A 174 11.27 -25.14 1.18
C MET A 174 9.89 -25.32 0.54
N ILE A 175 9.72 -24.85 -0.70
CA ILE A 175 8.59 -25.22 -1.55
C ILE A 175 8.57 -26.74 -1.51
N PRO A 176 7.56 -27.42 -0.93
CA PRO A 176 7.49 -28.85 -1.04
C PRO A 176 7.40 -29.14 -2.53
N THR A 177 8.49 -29.67 -3.09
CA THR A 177 8.51 -30.15 -4.47
C THR A 177 7.34 -31.09 -4.59
N ARG A 178 6.31 -30.66 -5.31
CA ARG A 178 5.13 -31.46 -5.63
C ARG A 178 5.63 -32.80 -6.15
N GLN A 179 5.61 -33.83 -5.30
CA GLN A 179 5.89 -35.19 -5.74
C GLN A 179 4.68 -35.61 -6.58
N LEU A 180 4.79 -35.39 -7.88
CA LEU A 180 3.95 -36.09 -8.85
C LEU A 180 4.32 -37.58 -8.74
N HIS A 181 3.58 -38.32 -7.92
CA HIS A 181 3.51 -39.76 -8.06
C HIS A 181 2.68 -40.04 -9.33
N ALA A 182 3.33 -40.65 -10.31
CA ALA A 182 2.67 -41.36 -11.40
C ALA A 182 2.41 -42.81 -10.97
#